data_AF-A0A5C3MEZ2-F1
#
_entry.id   AF-A0A5C3MEZ2-F1
#
_cell.length_a   1.000
_cell.length_b   1.000
_cell.length_c   1.000
_cell.angle_alpha   90.00
_cell.angle_beta   90.00
_cell.angle_gamma   90.00
#
_symmetry.space_group_name_H-M   'P 1'
#
loop_
_entity.id
_entity.type
_entity.pdbx_description
1 polymer ?
#
loop_
_entity_poly.entity_id
_entity_poly.type
_entity_poly.pdbx_seq_one_letter_code
_entity_poly.pdbx_strand_id
1 'polypeptide(L)'
;MKSALPRYSTLEPLLPSPSTLSTPSSAESSDSSTQRYSAQLPRYSAILNSPPPAGQRRVPRAQQQTEHTFRLSKTEGKSNYSGNASGKPWATMTVLSTSLAKHKVPRFFGGDQIAGFVELELEAPLAVQSVSISLRGKIITSPLVDGAHQFLDHSFIVWSKTQGDPRTVLSSSSSTNSNTNSKKFDGKLQGSYSWTFSFPFPTQVTVPARGERSVESYPSPQTVQERDISARVEYELTLRIAHGMFKADSKVQTNVLYIPKILPDLLPLLRQHAYREGKPLIGPHEDVGGWTTLPKVSVRGALNRKPVLLDCVLSLGGPTCYTRGTVIPCYITISSTNPEALDRLASPDTINARLVRHVKFYKDSKKLLGVTEEVAEIQTAVWWIPSDLSIQETGRRCLEGEIHLDKDLQPSCDLVLFRIEYFVELLPFKSLLIETNASKKESVLLSYPIEIGTFHADGPTPKPFTKPLKKITSSKHRGSPNSQWPLAADARLAGLL
;
A
#
# COMPACT_ATOMS: atom_id res chain seq x y z
N MET A 1 -42.43 3.64 7.39
CA MET A 1 -42.80 3.99 5.99
C MET A 1 -41.68 3.50 5.07
N LYS A 2 -42.01 2.89 3.93
CA LYS A 2 -41.04 2.42 2.93
C LYS A 2 -41.20 3.30 1.67
N SER A 3 -40.09 3.77 1.10
CA SER A 3 -40.08 4.37 -0.24
C SER A 3 -38.93 3.76 -1.05
N ALA A 4 -39.22 3.40 -2.30
CA ALA A 4 -38.35 2.61 -3.17
C ALA A 4 -37.55 3.48 -4.13
N LEU A 5 -36.44 2.92 -4.64
CA LEU A 5 -35.67 3.49 -5.75
C LEU A 5 -36.29 3.06 -7.10
N PRO A 6 -36.29 3.92 -8.13
CA PRO A 6 -36.78 3.58 -9.46
C PRO A 6 -35.78 2.73 -10.27
N ARG A 7 -36.30 1.79 -11.07
CA ARG A 7 -35.56 1.08 -12.11
C ARG A 7 -35.61 1.88 -13.41
N TYR A 8 -34.52 1.86 -14.19
CA TYR A 8 -34.56 2.22 -15.62
C TYR A 8 -34.39 0.98 -16.48
N SER A 9 -35.13 0.95 -17.60
CA SER A 9 -35.28 -0.21 -18.48
C SER A 9 -34.31 -0.17 -19.64
N THR A 10 -33.80 -1.33 -20.04
CA THR A 10 -33.06 -1.54 -21.28
C THR A 10 -33.98 -1.45 -22.50
N LEU A 11 -33.51 -0.81 -23.58
CA LEU A 11 -34.06 -0.96 -24.92
C LEU A 11 -32.95 -1.24 -25.92
N GLU A 12 -33.20 -2.23 -26.77
CA GLU A 12 -32.31 -2.81 -27.76
C GLU A 12 -32.76 -2.34 -29.17
N PRO A 13 -31.86 -1.84 -30.05
CA PRO A 13 -32.25 -1.42 -31.40
C PRO A 13 -32.09 -2.54 -32.43
N LEU A 14 -33.18 -2.85 -33.14
CA LEU A 14 -33.19 -3.76 -34.29
C LEU A 14 -32.60 -3.11 -35.56
N LEU A 15 -31.90 -3.91 -36.36
CA LEU A 15 -31.42 -3.57 -37.71
C LEU A 15 -32.55 -3.63 -38.75
N PRO A 16 -32.43 -2.84 -39.84
CA PRO A 16 -32.93 -3.28 -41.15
C PRO A 16 -31.89 -3.20 -42.28
N SER A 17 -32.05 -4.09 -43.26
CA SER A 17 -31.18 -4.34 -44.42
C SER A 17 -31.48 -3.45 -45.64
N PRO A 18 -30.67 -3.46 -46.72
CA PRO A 18 -30.64 -2.39 -47.73
C PRO A 18 -31.28 -2.70 -49.10
N SER A 19 -31.65 -1.62 -49.80
CA SER A 19 -31.96 -1.55 -51.25
C SER A 19 -31.99 -0.06 -51.64
N THR A 20 -31.65 0.48 -52.82
CA THR A 20 -30.98 0.10 -54.09
C THR A 20 -30.97 1.40 -54.94
N LEU A 21 -30.08 1.52 -55.94
CA LEU A 21 -29.88 2.73 -56.76
C LEU A 21 -31.13 3.28 -57.49
N SER A 22 -31.16 4.61 -57.71
CA SER A 22 -31.66 5.25 -58.94
C SER A 22 -31.06 6.65 -59.13
N THR A 23 -30.53 6.96 -60.31
CA THR A 23 -30.17 8.32 -60.78
C THR A 23 -30.83 8.53 -62.14
N PRO A 24 -31.25 9.75 -62.53
CA PRO A 24 -30.45 10.49 -63.52
C PRO A 24 -30.44 12.03 -63.40
N SER A 25 -29.37 12.66 -63.94
CA SER A 25 -29.30 13.81 -64.91
C SER A 25 -30.26 15.02 -64.75
N SER A 26 -29.93 16.30 -64.97
CA SER A 26 -28.97 17.08 -65.82
C SER A 26 -28.88 18.54 -65.27
N ALA A 27 -28.06 19.53 -65.69
CA ALA A 27 -26.75 19.68 -66.40
C ALA A 27 -26.30 21.18 -66.28
N GLU A 28 -25.37 21.65 -67.14
CA GLU A 28 -24.95 23.07 -67.40
C GLU A 28 -24.25 23.85 -66.24
N SER A 29 -22.91 23.99 -66.23
CA SER A 29 -22.05 25.00 -66.91
C SER A 29 -22.07 26.39 -66.23
N SER A 30 -20.98 27.12 -65.97
CA SER A 30 -19.51 27.00 -66.18
C SER A 30 -18.77 27.82 -65.06
N ASP A 31 -17.46 28.14 -64.99
CA ASP A 31 -16.27 27.94 -65.82
C ASP A 31 -14.95 28.07 -65.00
N SER A 32 -13.79 27.82 -65.64
CA SER A 32 -12.43 28.35 -65.34
C SER A 32 -11.66 27.85 -64.10
N SER A 33 -10.58 27.09 -64.39
CA SER A 33 -9.29 26.99 -63.69
C SER A 33 -9.20 26.95 -62.14
N THR A 34 -8.65 25.85 -61.58
CA THR A 34 -7.30 25.83 -60.95
C THR A 34 -6.86 24.39 -60.56
N GLN A 35 -5.58 24.10 -60.79
CA GLN A 35 -4.72 22.99 -60.31
C GLN A 35 -5.34 21.70 -59.74
N ARG A 36 -4.98 20.57 -60.37
CA ARG A 36 -5.13 19.22 -59.82
C ARG A 36 -4.18 18.99 -58.63
N TYR A 37 -4.72 18.90 -57.43
CA TYR A 37 -4.10 18.15 -56.33
C TYR A 37 -5.04 17.03 -55.88
N SER A 38 -4.61 15.79 -56.06
CA SER A 38 -5.35 14.61 -55.61
C SER A 38 -5.35 14.54 -54.08
N ALA A 39 -6.53 14.65 -53.46
CA ALA A 39 -6.71 14.42 -52.04
C ALA A 39 -6.54 12.93 -51.68
N GLN A 40 -5.29 12.48 -51.58
CA GLN A 40 -4.97 11.21 -50.92
C GLN A 40 -4.88 11.44 -49.40
N LEU A 41 -5.84 10.88 -48.67
CA LEU A 41 -5.80 10.81 -47.22
C LEU A 41 -4.52 10.08 -46.76
N PRO A 42 -3.76 10.60 -45.77
CA PRO A 42 -2.57 9.93 -45.26
C PRO A 42 -2.89 8.53 -44.70
N ARG A 43 -2.19 7.52 -45.21
CA ARG A 43 -2.31 6.12 -44.77
C ARG A 43 -1.72 5.94 -43.36
N TYR A 44 -2.56 5.86 -42.34
CA TYR A 44 -2.18 5.41 -40.99
C TYR A 44 -1.98 3.88 -40.93
N SER A 45 -0.93 3.36 -41.59
CA SER A 45 -0.57 1.93 -41.49
C SER A 45 0.88 1.64 -41.94
N ALA A 46 1.86 2.39 -41.45
CA ALA A 46 3.28 2.19 -41.83
C ALA A 46 4.33 2.60 -40.76
N ILE A 47 4.05 2.46 -39.46
CA ILE A 47 5.08 2.54 -38.39
C ILE A 47 4.98 1.33 -37.46
N LEU A 48 5.01 0.14 -38.06
CA LEU A 48 5.35 -1.13 -37.40
C LEU A 48 6.38 -1.81 -38.30
N ASN A 49 7.65 -1.45 -38.10
CA ASN A 49 8.89 -2.15 -38.50
C ASN A 49 10.04 -1.14 -38.65
N SER A 50 10.55 -0.64 -37.53
CA SER A 50 11.86 0.01 -37.46
C SER A 50 12.46 -0.34 -36.10
N PRO A 51 13.60 -1.06 -36.03
CA PRO A 51 14.23 -1.36 -34.76
C PRO A 51 14.74 -0.04 -34.13
N PRO A 52 14.51 0.20 -32.82
CA PRO A 52 14.97 1.41 -32.18
C PRO A 52 16.51 1.46 -32.16
N PRO A 53 17.13 2.65 -32.27
CA PRO A 53 18.58 2.79 -32.13
C PRO A 53 19.02 2.34 -30.74
N ALA A 54 20.26 1.85 -30.64
CA ALA A 54 20.81 1.18 -29.45
C ALA A 54 21.11 2.13 -28.26
N GLY A 55 20.10 2.85 -27.78
CA GLY A 55 20.09 3.38 -26.42
C GLY A 55 19.90 2.24 -25.43
N GLN A 56 20.58 2.28 -24.28
CA GLN A 56 20.63 1.19 -23.31
C GLN A 56 19.25 0.70 -22.86
N ARG A 57 18.74 -0.34 -23.55
CA ARG A 57 17.62 -1.15 -23.10
C ARG A 57 18.08 -1.87 -21.84
N ARG A 58 17.86 -1.25 -20.67
CA ARG A 58 17.97 -1.93 -19.38
C ARG A 58 17.06 -3.14 -19.45
N VAL A 59 17.66 -4.31 -19.66
CA VAL A 59 17.06 -5.60 -19.34
C VAL A 59 16.48 -5.43 -17.93
N PRO A 60 15.22 -5.81 -17.67
CA PRO A 60 14.70 -5.80 -16.32
C PRO A 60 15.69 -6.57 -15.46
N ARG A 61 16.34 -5.89 -14.51
CA ARG A 61 17.30 -6.54 -13.61
C ARG A 61 16.50 -7.65 -12.95
N ALA A 62 16.80 -8.90 -13.30
CA ALA A 62 16.18 -10.06 -12.68
C ALA A 62 16.21 -9.82 -11.18
N GLN A 63 15.02 -9.72 -10.56
CA GLN A 63 14.92 -9.34 -9.16
C GLN A 63 15.73 -10.38 -8.40
N GLN A 64 16.87 -9.96 -7.82
CA GLN A 64 17.76 -10.87 -7.12
C GLN A 64 17.00 -11.36 -5.90
N GLN A 65 16.43 -12.56 -6.01
CA GLN A 65 15.73 -13.21 -4.92
C GLN A 65 16.77 -13.45 -3.82
N THR A 66 16.45 -13.00 -2.61
CA THR A 66 17.23 -13.31 -1.42
C THR A 66 16.69 -14.59 -0.81
N GLU A 67 17.57 -15.55 -0.58
CA GLU A 67 17.25 -16.77 0.14
C GLU A 67 17.33 -16.53 1.65
N HIS A 68 16.33 -17.01 2.39
CA HIS A 68 16.28 -16.94 3.84
C HIS A 68 16.12 -18.35 4.41
N THR A 69 17.16 -18.86 5.07
CA THR A 69 17.21 -20.23 5.60
C THR A 69 16.95 -20.28 7.10
N PHE A 70 15.99 -21.11 7.51
CA PHE A 70 15.58 -21.33 8.90
C PHE A 70 15.74 -22.82 9.23
N ARG A 71 16.29 -23.16 10.40
CA ARG A 71 16.78 -24.53 10.69
C ARG A 71 16.29 -25.04 12.04
N LEU A 72 16.08 -26.35 12.12
CA LEU A 72 15.84 -27.11 13.35
C LEU A 72 16.99 -28.08 13.59
N SER A 73 17.69 -27.92 14.70
CA SER A 73 18.66 -28.89 15.24
C SER A 73 17.98 -29.83 16.23
N LYS A 74 18.59 -31.00 16.45
CA LYS A 74 18.35 -31.74 17.70
C LYS A 74 19.14 -31.04 18.80
N THR A 75 18.45 -30.26 19.62
CA THR A 75 18.99 -29.77 20.90
C THR A 75 18.61 -30.80 21.95
N GLU A 76 19.56 -31.60 22.43
CA GLU A 76 19.29 -32.54 23.53
C GLU A 76 18.97 -31.76 24.81
N GLY A 77 17.68 -31.70 25.15
CA GLY A 77 17.19 -31.27 26.46
C GLY A 77 17.15 -29.76 26.76
N LYS A 78 17.39 -28.85 25.81
CA LYS A 78 17.29 -27.38 26.06
C LYS A 78 16.51 -26.62 24.97
N SER A 79 15.78 -25.60 25.40
CA SER A 79 14.78 -24.85 24.64
C SER A 79 15.35 -24.02 23.47
N ASN A 80 14.64 -24.03 22.35
CA ASN A 80 15.05 -23.39 21.08
C ASN A 80 14.84 -21.86 21.04
N TYR A 81 15.40 -21.12 22.00
CA TYR A 81 15.38 -19.65 22.04
C TYR A 81 16.78 -19.04 22.24
N SER A 82 17.78 -19.55 21.51
CA SER A 82 19.07 -18.90 21.34
C SER A 82 19.69 -19.30 20.00
N GLY A 83 20.33 -18.37 19.31
CA GLY A 83 20.82 -18.53 17.92
C GLY A 83 22.00 -19.48 17.73
N ASN A 84 22.46 -20.17 18.79
CA ASN A 84 23.55 -21.15 18.74
C ASN A 84 23.01 -22.58 18.88
N ALA A 85 22.34 -23.05 17.84
CA ALA A 85 22.06 -24.46 17.62
C ALA A 85 23.37 -25.23 17.32
N SER A 86 23.97 -25.87 18.33
CA SER A 86 25.24 -26.60 18.19
C SER A 86 25.11 -28.00 17.57
N GLY A 87 23.90 -28.44 17.23
CA GLY A 87 23.63 -29.72 16.57
C GLY A 87 23.39 -29.57 15.07
N LYS A 88 23.79 -30.58 14.28
CA LYS A 88 23.48 -30.67 12.84
C LYS A 88 21.97 -30.46 12.63
N PRO A 89 21.55 -29.59 11.69
CA PRO A 89 20.14 -29.39 11.39
C PRO A 89 19.55 -30.64 10.73
N TRP A 90 18.39 -31.09 11.21
CA TRP A 90 17.64 -32.22 10.64
C TRP A 90 16.42 -31.78 9.84
N ALA A 91 16.00 -30.51 9.97
CA ALA A 91 15.01 -29.89 9.11
C ALA A 91 15.41 -28.45 8.77
N THR A 92 15.19 -28.06 7.52
CA THR A 92 15.50 -26.73 6.98
C THR A 92 14.32 -26.22 6.17
N MET A 93 13.93 -24.96 6.37
CA MET A 93 13.02 -24.22 5.50
C MET A 93 13.82 -23.10 4.84
N THR A 94 13.92 -23.08 3.52
CA THR A 94 14.44 -21.94 2.77
C THR A 94 13.30 -21.22 2.07
N VAL A 95 13.24 -19.91 2.23
CA VAL A 95 12.22 -19.02 1.67
C VAL A 95 12.87 -18.06 0.69
N LEU A 96 12.36 -18.01 -0.54
CA LEU A 96 12.78 -17.05 -1.56
C LEU A 96 11.96 -15.76 -1.39
N SER A 97 12.61 -14.60 -1.38
CA SER A 97 11.90 -13.32 -1.24
C SER A 97 12.50 -12.20 -2.09
N THR A 98 11.73 -11.16 -2.37
CA THR A 98 12.15 -9.97 -3.13
C THR A 98 12.92 -8.96 -2.26
N SER A 99 13.33 -9.36 -1.06
CA SER A 99 14.10 -8.54 -0.14
C SER A 99 15.52 -8.27 -0.65
N LEU A 100 16.14 -7.18 -0.21
CA LEU A 100 17.58 -6.95 -0.42
C LEU A 100 18.37 -7.82 0.57
N ALA A 101 19.45 -8.47 0.13
CA ALA A 101 20.26 -9.42 0.92
C ALA A 101 20.73 -8.93 2.31
N LYS A 102 20.74 -7.61 2.55
CA LYS A 102 21.02 -6.99 3.86
C LYS A 102 19.91 -7.18 4.92
N HIS A 103 18.69 -7.55 4.52
CA HIS A 103 17.57 -7.73 5.43
C HIS A 103 17.51 -9.18 5.92
N LYS A 104 17.49 -9.38 7.24
CA LYS A 104 17.40 -10.71 7.87
C LYS A 104 16.02 -11.37 7.74
N VAL A 105 15.00 -10.62 7.33
CA VAL A 105 13.59 -11.01 7.31
C VAL A 105 13.10 -11.06 5.86
N PRO A 106 12.38 -12.13 5.45
CA PRO A 106 11.73 -12.20 4.14
C PRO A 106 10.80 -11.01 3.91
N ARG A 107 10.78 -10.48 2.68
CA ARG A 107 9.86 -9.42 2.26
C ARG A 107 9.04 -9.87 1.06
N PHE A 108 7.75 -9.61 1.12
CA PHE A 108 6.81 -9.82 0.01
C PHE A 108 5.98 -8.57 -0.24
N PHE A 109 5.62 -8.38 -1.50
CA PHE A 109 4.69 -7.36 -1.94
C PHE A 109 3.33 -7.96 -2.31
N GLY A 110 2.30 -7.12 -2.44
CA GLY A 110 0.97 -7.56 -2.89
C GLY A 110 1.01 -8.26 -4.25
N GLY A 111 0.71 -9.56 -4.25
CA GLY A 111 0.77 -10.44 -5.43
C GLY A 111 2.02 -11.31 -5.55
N ASP A 112 3.01 -11.17 -4.66
CA ASP A 112 4.19 -12.05 -4.64
C ASP A 112 3.80 -13.50 -4.28
N GLN A 113 4.57 -14.46 -4.79
CA GLN A 113 4.51 -15.87 -4.38
C GLN A 113 5.42 -16.10 -3.18
N ILE A 114 4.90 -16.76 -2.14
CA ILE A 114 5.70 -17.32 -1.05
C ILE A 114 6.21 -18.67 -1.53
N ALA A 115 7.42 -18.68 -2.08
CA ALA A 115 8.06 -19.85 -2.68
C ALA A 115 9.34 -20.25 -1.94
N GLY A 116 9.73 -21.52 -2.07
CA GLY A 116 10.93 -22.04 -1.44
C GLY A 116 10.97 -23.55 -1.39
N PHE A 117 11.75 -24.08 -0.46
CA PHE A 117 11.92 -25.51 -0.25
C PHE A 117 12.02 -25.89 1.24
N VAL A 118 11.59 -27.11 1.54
CA VAL A 118 11.72 -27.76 2.85
C VAL A 118 12.58 -29.01 2.68
N GLU A 119 13.66 -29.08 3.43
CA GLU A 119 14.58 -30.22 3.44
C GLU A 119 14.54 -30.91 4.81
N LEU A 120 14.57 -32.24 4.81
CA LEU A 120 14.77 -33.06 6.01
C LEU A 120 15.98 -33.95 5.81
N GLU A 121 16.81 -34.05 6.85
CA GLU A 121 18.01 -34.90 6.89
C GLU A 121 17.89 -35.83 8.11
N LEU A 122 17.39 -37.05 7.88
CA LEU A 122 16.92 -37.96 8.90
C LEU A 122 17.84 -39.17 9.07
N GLU A 123 18.84 -39.04 9.95
CA GLU A 123 19.80 -40.10 10.30
C GLU A 123 19.14 -41.36 10.88
N ALA A 124 17.95 -41.22 11.49
CA ALA A 124 17.16 -42.32 12.05
C ALA A 124 15.68 -42.20 11.63
N PRO A 125 14.93 -43.31 11.51
CA PRO A 125 13.52 -43.30 11.13
C PRO A 125 12.65 -42.40 12.02
N LEU A 126 11.94 -41.46 11.39
CA LEU A 126 11.06 -40.50 12.06
C LEU A 126 9.63 -40.65 11.55
N ALA A 127 8.70 -40.93 12.47
CA ALA A 127 7.27 -40.94 12.15
C ALA A 127 6.76 -39.49 11.98
N VAL A 128 6.37 -39.14 10.76
CA VAL A 128 5.80 -37.85 10.37
C VAL A 128 4.40 -38.07 9.78
N GLN A 129 3.43 -37.28 10.25
CA GLN A 129 2.06 -37.28 9.75
C GLN A 129 1.87 -36.25 8.63
N SER A 130 2.47 -35.07 8.79
CA SER A 130 2.49 -34.03 7.76
C SER A 130 3.66 -33.06 7.93
N VAL A 131 4.06 -32.48 6.80
CA VAL A 131 4.94 -31.31 6.69
C VAL A 131 4.08 -30.20 6.10
N SER A 132 3.96 -29.08 6.81
CA SER A 132 3.06 -27.98 6.44
C SER A 132 3.71 -26.63 6.70
N ILE A 133 3.39 -25.65 5.88
CA ILE A 133 3.78 -24.26 6.06
C ILE A 133 2.51 -23.47 6.33
N SER A 134 2.55 -22.53 7.28
CA SER A 134 1.43 -21.65 7.60
C SER A 134 1.89 -20.20 7.66
N LEU A 135 1.16 -19.32 6.99
CA LEU A 135 1.27 -17.87 7.11
C LEU A 135 0.13 -17.40 8.02
N ARG A 136 0.48 -16.81 9.17
CA ARG A 136 -0.48 -16.16 10.08
C ARG A 136 -0.28 -14.66 10.08
N GLY A 137 -1.38 -13.92 10.09
CA GLY A 137 -1.41 -12.46 10.25
C GLY A 137 -2.17 -12.07 11.51
N LYS A 138 -1.58 -11.21 12.33
CA LYS A 138 -2.15 -10.75 13.61
C LYS A 138 -1.99 -9.24 13.81
N ILE A 139 -3.02 -8.61 14.38
CA ILE A 139 -2.94 -7.27 14.94
C ILE A 139 -2.63 -7.42 16.43
N ILE A 140 -1.68 -6.64 16.95
CA ILE A 140 -1.34 -6.59 18.38
C ILE A 140 -1.60 -5.17 18.88
N THR A 141 -2.56 -4.98 19.79
CA THR A 141 -2.94 -3.69 20.39
C THR A 141 -2.61 -3.59 21.88
N SER A 142 -2.21 -4.72 22.50
CA SER A 142 -1.76 -4.80 23.89
C SER A 142 -0.82 -6.00 24.06
N PRO A 143 0.17 -5.94 24.98
CA PRO A 143 1.06 -7.07 25.29
C PRO A 143 0.38 -8.19 26.09
N LEU A 144 -0.86 -7.99 26.56
CA LEU A 144 -1.64 -9.01 27.25
C LEU A 144 -2.17 -10.06 26.26
N VAL A 145 -2.50 -11.26 26.75
CA VAL A 145 -2.92 -12.42 25.93
C VAL A 145 -4.12 -12.10 25.01
N ASP A 146 -5.07 -11.28 25.48
CA ASP A 146 -6.23 -10.84 24.70
C ASP A 146 -5.95 -9.65 23.76
N GLY A 147 -4.77 -9.06 23.83
CA GLY A 147 -4.32 -7.94 23.01
C GLY A 147 -3.85 -8.32 21.60
N ALA A 148 -3.86 -9.61 21.25
CA ALA A 148 -3.50 -10.11 19.93
C ALA A 148 -4.71 -10.74 19.23
N HIS A 149 -4.96 -10.34 17.98
CA HIS A 149 -6.05 -10.84 17.16
C HIS A 149 -5.55 -11.32 15.81
N GLN A 150 -5.75 -12.60 15.53
CA GLN A 150 -5.37 -13.24 14.28
C GLN A 150 -6.47 -13.00 13.23
N PHE A 151 -6.13 -12.28 12.16
CA PHE A 151 -7.03 -11.99 11.04
C PHE A 151 -6.74 -12.85 9.80
N LEU A 152 -5.63 -13.61 9.81
CA LEU A 152 -5.25 -14.51 8.73
C LEU A 152 -4.66 -15.81 9.31
N ASP A 153 -5.15 -16.95 8.82
CA ASP A 153 -4.48 -18.25 8.90
C ASP A 153 -4.54 -18.91 7.53
N HIS A 154 -3.39 -19.03 6.86
CA HIS A 154 -3.30 -19.68 5.55
C HIS A 154 -2.28 -20.81 5.62
N SER A 155 -2.72 -22.06 5.47
CA SER A 155 -1.87 -23.24 5.58
C SER A 155 -1.74 -23.97 4.24
N PHE A 156 -0.51 -24.25 3.84
CA PHE A 156 -0.11 -25.05 2.70
C PHE A 156 0.48 -26.39 3.17
N ILE A 157 -0.07 -27.51 2.71
CA ILE A 157 0.45 -28.85 3.03
C ILE A 157 1.53 -29.20 2.01
N VAL A 158 2.78 -29.28 2.46
CA VAL A 158 3.94 -29.63 1.63
C VAL A 158 3.97 -31.14 1.39
N TRP A 159 3.75 -31.93 2.45
CA TRP A 159 3.58 -33.37 2.38
C TRP A 159 2.66 -33.88 3.51
N SER A 160 2.01 -35.02 3.29
CA SER A 160 1.16 -35.71 4.26
C SER A 160 1.25 -37.22 4.08
N LYS A 161 1.09 -37.97 5.17
CA LYS A 161 1.14 -39.44 5.18
C LYS A 161 0.19 -40.09 4.18
N THR A 162 -0.93 -39.44 3.86
CA THR A 162 -1.92 -39.91 2.86
C THR A 162 -1.38 -39.89 1.42
N GLN A 163 -0.28 -39.19 1.14
CA GLN A 163 0.38 -39.16 -0.18
C GLN A 163 1.42 -40.29 -0.38
N GLY A 164 1.61 -41.18 0.60
CA GLY A 164 2.56 -42.31 0.50
C GLY A 164 4.02 -41.91 0.78
N ASP A 165 4.96 -42.81 0.48
CA ASP A 165 6.40 -42.51 0.58
C ASP A 165 6.77 -41.49 -0.52
N PRO A 166 7.30 -40.30 -0.17
CA PRO A 166 7.69 -39.26 -1.12
C PRO A 166 8.55 -39.75 -2.29
N ARG A 167 9.38 -40.78 -2.07
CA ARG A 167 10.32 -41.30 -3.08
C ARG A 167 9.65 -42.17 -4.14
N THR A 168 8.48 -42.73 -3.85
CA THR A 168 7.76 -43.62 -4.78
C THR A 168 7.00 -42.87 -5.90
N VAL A 169 6.73 -41.57 -5.69
CA VAL A 169 6.01 -40.72 -6.64
C VAL A 169 6.79 -40.47 -7.94
N LEU A 170 8.12 -40.60 -7.90
CA LEU A 170 9.00 -40.44 -9.06
C LEU A 170 9.07 -41.68 -9.98
N SER A 171 8.45 -42.80 -9.60
CA SER A 171 8.53 -44.08 -10.34
C SER A 171 7.25 -44.45 -11.09
N SER A 172 6.20 -43.64 -11.02
CA SER A 172 4.85 -43.97 -11.53
C SER A 172 4.56 -43.48 -12.95
N SER A 173 5.55 -43.45 -13.85
CA SER A 173 5.35 -43.20 -15.30
C SER A 173 5.31 -44.48 -16.15
N SER A 174 5.58 -45.66 -15.57
CA SER A 174 5.53 -46.94 -16.30
C SER A 174 5.28 -48.15 -15.39
N SER A 175 4.02 -48.47 -15.12
CA SER A 175 3.56 -49.86 -14.84
C SER A 175 2.03 -49.93 -14.69
N THR A 176 1.34 -50.04 -15.83
CA THR A 176 -0.01 -50.60 -15.83
C THR A 176 0.08 -52.09 -15.46
N ASN A 177 -0.67 -52.50 -14.43
CA ASN A 177 -0.83 -53.85 -13.84
C ASN A 177 -0.03 -54.15 -12.57
N SER A 178 -0.72 -54.10 -11.43
CA SER A 178 -0.99 -55.33 -10.65
C SER A 178 -2.05 -55.11 -9.57
N ASN A 179 -2.90 -56.13 -9.38
CA ASN A 179 -3.64 -56.30 -8.12
C ASN A 179 -2.63 -56.51 -6.99
N THR A 180 -2.75 -55.77 -5.88
CA THR A 180 -2.38 -56.23 -4.53
C THR A 180 -2.86 -55.23 -3.48
N ASN A 181 -3.07 -55.71 -2.24
CA ASN A 181 -3.28 -54.85 -1.08
C ASN A 181 -2.03 -53.99 -0.82
N SER A 182 -1.98 -52.78 -1.37
CA SER A 182 -0.91 -51.83 -1.06
C SER A 182 -0.98 -51.46 0.42
N LYS A 183 0.01 -51.91 1.19
CA LYS A 183 0.13 -51.56 2.61
C LYS A 183 0.18 -50.04 2.71
N LYS A 184 -0.82 -49.44 3.36
CA LYS A 184 -0.86 -47.99 3.61
C LYS A 184 0.47 -47.57 4.25
N PHE A 185 1.12 -46.56 3.67
CA PHE A 185 2.40 -46.05 4.15
C PHE A 185 2.33 -45.74 5.65
N ASP A 186 3.33 -46.17 6.43
CA ASP A 186 3.26 -46.09 7.89
C ASP A 186 3.61 -44.69 8.44
N GLY A 187 4.15 -43.81 7.59
CA GLY A 187 4.55 -42.44 7.93
C GLY A 187 6.01 -42.32 8.39
N LYS A 188 6.82 -43.39 8.35
CA LYS A 188 8.23 -43.32 8.74
C LYS A 188 9.10 -42.84 7.58
N LEU A 189 9.72 -41.68 7.78
CA LEU A 189 10.70 -41.10 6.86
C LEU A 189 12.13 -41.36 7.37
N GLN A 190 13.07 -41.67 6.48
CA GLN A 190 14.49 -41.87 6.79
C GLN A 190 15.38 -41.47 5.60
N GLY A 191 16.51 -40.83 5.88
CA GLY A 191 17.42 -40.24 4.89
C GLY A 191 17.02 -38.81 4.53
N SER A 192 17.49 -38.37 3.37
CA SER A 192 17.29 -37.00 2.86
C SER A 192 15.96 -36.88 2.09
N TYR A 193 15.20 -35.82 2.36
CA TYR A 193 13.99 -35.44 1.62
C TYR A 193 14.06 -33.96 1.28
N SER A 194 13.56 -33.59 0.10
CA SER A 194 13.39 -32.19 -0.30
C SER A 194 12.07 -32.02 -1.04
N TRP A 195 11.32 -30.99 -0.67
CA TRP A 195 10.07 -30.60 -1.33
C TRP A 195 10.08 -29.11 -1.61
N THR A 196 9.62 -28.71 -2.79
CA THR A 196 9.33 -27.31 -3.09
C THR A 196 7.94 -26.93 -2.58
N PHE A 197 7.75 -25.64 -2.30
CA PHE A 197 6.44 -25.05 -2.05
C PHE A 197 6.33 -23.73 -2.80
N SER A 198 5.10 -23.38 -3.20
CA SER A 198 4.76 -22.07 -3.75
C SER A 198 3.28 -21.82 -3.54
N PHE A 199 2.94 -20.72 -2.87
CA PHE A 199 1.56 -20.25 -2.72
C PHE A 199 1.52 -18.72 -2.67
N PRO A 200 0.47 -18.06 -3.18
CA PRO A 200 0.41 -16.61 -3.23
C PRO A 200 0.31 -16.01 -1.82
N PHE A 201 0.96 -14.87 -1.60
CA PHE A 201 0.69 -14.08 -0.39
C PHE A 201 -0.78 -13.61 -0.46
N PRO A 202 -1.65 -13.95 0.52
CA PRO A 202 -3.06 -13.56 0.49
C PRO A 202 -3.20 -12.03 0.45
N THR A 203 -3.83 -11.50 -0.60
CA THR A 203 -4.05 -10.06 -0.79
C THR A 203 -5.35 -9.55 -0.17
N GLN A 204 -6.23 -10.47 0.24
CA GLN A 204 -7.46 -10.19 0.98
C GLN A 204 -7.57 -11.08 2.21
N VAL A 205 -8.27 -10.58 3.23
CA VAL A 205 -8.56 -11.26 4.50
C VAL A 205 -10.04 -11.11 4.81
N THR A 206 -10.64 -12.18 5.34
CA THR A 206 -12.06 -12.24 5.65
C THR A 206 -12.30 -12.04 7.14
N VAL A 207 -13.12 -11.03 7.49
CA VAL A 207 -13.49 -10.73 8.87
C VAL A 207 -14.98 -11.05 9.07
N PRO A 208 -15.38 -11.73 10.16
CA PRO A 208 -16.79 -11.95 10.47
C PRO A 208 -17.52 -10.61 10.67
N ALA A 209 -18.63 -10.40 9.96
CA ALA A 209 -19.43 -9.20 10.12
C ALA A 209 -20.12 -9.15 11.49
N ARG A 210 -20.42 -7.94 11.97
CA ARG A 210 -20.97 -7.74 13.33
C ARG A 210 -22.44 -8.16 13.43
N GLY A 211 -22.67 -9.41 13.84
CA GLY A 211 -24.00 -9.91 14.25
C GLY A 211 -24.78 -10.65 13.17
N GLU A 212 -24.19 -10.91 12.00
CA GLU A 212 -24.78 -11.71 10.93
C GLU A 212 -23.86 -12.87 10.52
N ARG A 213 -24.37 -13.80 9.70
CA ARG A 213 -23.56 -14.84 9.03
C ARG A 213 -22.78 -14.32 7.82
N SER A 214 -22.80 -13.01 7.57
CA SER A 214 -22.06 -12.35 6.50
C SER A 214 -20.56 -12.26 6.86
N VAL A 215 -19.73 -12.32 5.82
CA VAL A 215 -18.27 -12.25 5.93
C VAL A 215 -17.82 -11.14 5.00
N GLU A 216 -17.13 -10.15 5.54
CA GLU A 216 -16.62 -9.00 4.77
C GLU A 216 -15.17 -9.27 4.37
N SER A 217 -14.84 -8.98 3.11
CA SER A 217 -13.48 -9.13 2.57
C SER A 217 -12.78 -7.78 2.56
N TYR A 218 -11.59 -7.72 3.15
CA TYR A 218 -10.76 -6.53 3.26
C TYR A 218 -9.38 -6.77 2.64
N PRO A 219 -8.69 -5.75 2.11
CA PRO A 219 -7.29 -5.89 1.72
C PRO A 219 -6.41 -6.31 2.90
N SER A 220 -5.42 -7.18 2.65
CA SER A 220 -4.45 -7.55 3.67
C SER A 220 -3.66 -6.31 4.14
N PRO A 221 -3.61 -6.01 5.45
CA PRO A 221 -2.89 -4.85 5.98
C PRO A 221 -1.37 -5.02 5.83
N GLN A 222 -0.62 -3.94 5.63
CA GLN A 222 0.85 -3.98 5.66
C GLN A 222 1.39 -4.41 7.03
N THR A 223 2.63 -4.89 7.09
CA THR A 223 3.36 -4.99 8.36
C THR A 223 3.57 -3.59 8.96
N VAL A 224 3.07 -3.35 10.17
CA VAL A 224 3.23 -2.08 10.91
C VAL A 224 4.03 -2.35 12.18
N GLN A 225 5.19 -1.69 12.31
CA GLN A 225 6.05 -1.76 13.48
C GLN A 225 6.68 -0.38 13.75
N GLU A 226 5.85 0.59 14.13
CA GLU A 226 6.30 1.92 14.54
C GLU A 226 6.45 2.02 16.07
N ARG A 227 7.19 3.02 16.54
CA ARG A 227 7.37 3.28 17.98
C ARG A 227 6.26 4.12 18.57
N ASP A 228 5.68 4.99 17.75
CA ASP A 228 4.74 6.03 18.16
C ASP A 228 3.27 5.64 17.91
N ILE A 229 3.03 4.38 17.53
CA ILE A 229 1.70 3.75 17.40
C ILE A 229 1.63 2.61 18.42
N SER A 230 0.56 2.55 19.22
CA SER A 230 0.42 1.48 20.24
C SER A 230 -0.07 0.14 19.67
N ALA A 231 -0.60 0.14 18.45
CA ALA A 231 -0.95 -1.05 17.66
C ALA A 231 0.12 -1.44 16.62
N ARG A 232 0.23 -2.74 16.35
CA ARG A 232 1.14 -3.35 15.35
C ARG A 232 0.41 -4.36 14.48
N VAL A 233 0.95 -4.60 13.29
CA VAL A 233 0.50 -5.66 12.38
C VAL A 233 1.70 -6.54 12.06
N GLU A 234 1.63 -7.83 12.41
CA GLU A 234 2.70 -8.81 12.25
C GLU A 234 2.25 -9.99 11.40
N TYR A 235 3.15 -10.46 10.53
CA TYR A 235 3.00 -11.71 9.78
C TYR A 235 4.09 -12.69 10.20
N GLU A 236 3.70 -13.96 10.36
CA GLU A 236 4.58 -15.05 10.79
C GLU A 236 4.44 -16.23 9.84
N LEU A 237 5.56 -16.70 9.29
CA LEU A 237 5.64 -17.93 8.51
C LEU A 237 6.17 -19.05 9.40
N THR A 238 5.42 -20.15 9.49
CA THR A 238 5.73 -21.30 10.34
C THR A 238 5.77 -22.59 9.53
N LEU A 239 6.93 -23.24 9.47
CA LEU A 239 7.03 -24.66 9.11
C LEU A 239 6.65 -25.49 10.34
N ARG A 240 5.69 -26.40 10.17
CA ARG A 240 5.21 -27.36 11.17
C ARG A 240 5.34 -28.78 10.61
N ILE A 241 6.11 -29.60 11.32
CA ILE A 241 6.26 -31.04 11.09
C ILE A 241 5.46 -31.74 12.19
N ALA A 242 4.29 -32.27 11.83
CA ALA A 242 3.43 -33.00 12.74
C ALA A 242 3.91 -34.45 12.87
N HIS A 243 4.02 -34.95 14.09
CA HIS A 243 4.53 -36.30 14.36
C HIS A 243 3.40 -37.31 14.64
N GLY A 244 3.77 -38.59 14.69
CA GLY A 244 2.88 -39.64 15.19
C GLY A 244 2.49 -39.46 16.67
N MET A 245 1.59 -40.33 17.15
CA MET A 245 1.11 -40.30 18.54
C MET A 245 2.26 -40.20 19.55
N PHE A 246 2.03 -39.43 20.62
CA PHE A 246 2.96 -39.21 21.75
C PHE A 246 4.23 -38.39 21.47
N LYS A 247 4.36 -37.72 20.31
CA LYS A 247 5.42 -36.72 20.05
C LYS A 247 4.83 -35.34 19.79
N ALA A 248 5.37 -34.32 20.44
CA ALA A 248 5.04 -32.92 20.18
C ALA A 248 5.57 -32.47 18.81
N ASP A 249 4.79 -31.66 18.08
CA ASP A 249 5.14 -31.15 16.76
C ASP A 249 6.45 -30.36 16.77
N SER A 250 7.29 -30.60 15.75
CA SER A 250 8.47 -29.75 15.51
C SER A 250 8.07 -28.52 14.69
N LYS A 251 8.47 -27.33 15.14
CA LYS A 251 8.10 -26.06 14.49
C LYS A 251 9.30 -25.11 14.39
N VAL A 252 9.48 -24.49 13.23
CA VAL A 252 10.36 -23.31 13.07
C VAL A 252 9.53 -22.15 12.52
N GLN A 253 9.76 -20.96 13.06
CA GLN A 253 8.95 -19.78 12.82
C GLN A 253 9.84 -18.60 12.46
N THR A 254 9.33 -17.71 11.60
CA THR A 254 10.01 -16.47 11.23
C THR A 254 8.99 -15.38 10.95
N ASN A 255 9.34 -14.13 11.26
CA ASN A 255 8.53 -12.99 10.88
C ASN A 255 8.64 -12.74 9.38
N VAL A 256 7.66 -12.02 8.83
CA VAL A 256 7.61 -11.64 7.41
C VAL A 256 7.21 -10.16 7.30
N LEU A 257 7.87 -9.44 6.39
CA LEU A 257 7.50 -8.09 6.01
C LEU A 257 6.57 -8.13 4.80
N TYR A 258 5.33 -7.68 4.95
CA TYR A 258 4.37 -7.54 3.86
C TYR A 258 4.11 -6.07 3.54
N ILE A 259 4.08 -5.75 2.24
CA ILE A 259 3.78 -4.42 1.72
C ILE A 259 2.69 -4.58 0.64
N PRO A 260 1.45 -4.12 0.85
CA PRO A 260 0.38 -4.23 -0.14
C PRO A 260 0.76 -3.47 -1.40
N LYS A 261 0.25 -3.90 -2.55
CA LYS A 261 0.45 -3.23 -3.83
C LYS A 261 -0.69 -2.22 -4.06
N ILE A 262 -0.45 -0.99 -3.64
CA ILE A 262 -1.37 0.14 -3.84
C ILE A 262 -0.74 1.03 -4.91
N LEU A 263 -1.48 1.24 -6.00
CA LEU A 263 -1.09 2.03 -7.16
C LEU A 263 -2.08 3.21 -7.28
N PRO A 264 -1.60 4.44 -7.47
CA PRO A 264 -2.48 5.54 -7.86
C PRO A 264 -2.96 5.36 -9.31
N ASP A 265 -4.01 6.08 -9.69
CA ASP A 265 -4.40 6.20 -11.09
C ASP A 265 -3.29 6.88 -11.94
N LEU A 266 -3.40 6.76 -13.25
CA LEU A 266 -2.47 7.41 -14.18
C LEU A 266 -2.52 8.93 -14.02
N LEU A 267 -1.34 9.56 -13.96
CA LEU A 267 -1.23 11.02 -13.91
C LEU A 267 -1.85 11.66 -15.17
N PRO A 268 -2.54 12.81 -15.05
CA PRO A 268 -3.04 13.57 -16.20
C PRO A 268 -1.94 13.90 -17.22
N LEU A 269 -2.26 13.89 -18.52
CA LEU A 269 -1.27 14.04 -19.60
C LEU A 269 -0.39 15.29 -19.45
N LEU A 270 -0.99 16.45 -19.15
CA LEU A 270 -0.27 17.70 -18.95
C LEU A 270 0.75 17.61 -17.80
N ARG A 271 0.36 16.98 -16.68
CA ARG A 271 1.27 16.70 -15.56
C ARG A 271 2.37 15.71 -15.92
N GLN A 272 2.09 14.70 -16.74
CA GLN A 272 3.13 13.80 -17.25
C GLN A 272 4.15 14.56 -18.12
N HIS A 273 3.71 15.46 -19.00
CA HIS A 273 4.61 16.30 -19.81
C HIS A 273 5.49 17.19 -18.92
N ALA A 274 4.90 17.88 -17.95
CA ALA A 274 5.63 18.71 -16.99
C ALA A 274 6.72 17.92 -16.26
N TYR A 275 6.41 16.73 -15.71
CA TYR A 275 7.40 15.90 -15.03
C TYR A 275 8.46 15.29 -15.96
N ARG A 276 8.12 14.92 -17.22
CA ARG A 276 9.13 14.45 -18.19
C ARG A 276 10.15 15.56 -18.48
N GLU A 277 9.65 16.74 -18.83
CA GLU A 277 10.45 17.88 -19.30
C GLU A 277 11.06 18.71 -18.16
N GLY A 278 10.63 18.51 -16.91
CA GLY A 278 11.10 19.30 -15.76
C GLY A 278 10.54 20.72 -15.73
N LYS A 279 9.38 20.94 -16.36
CA LYS A 279 8.69 22.24 -16.41
C LYS A 279 7.81 22.45 -15.16
N PRO A 280 7.47 23.70 -14.81
CA PRO A 280 6.44 24.00 -13.82
C PRO A 280 5.11 23.29 -14.12
N LEU A 281 4.29 23.10 -13.09
CA LEU A 281 2.96 22.51 -13.25
C LEU A 281 1.98 23.55 -13.78
N ILE A 282 1.11 23.13 -14.69
CA ILE A 282 -0.03 23.95 -15.13
C ILE A 282 -1.05 24.04 -14.00
N GLY A 283 -1.52 25.26 -13.71
CA GLY A 283 -2.40 25.55 -12.57
C GLY A 283 -3.85 25.07 -12.79
N PRO A 284 -4.68 25.04 -11.72
CA PRO A 284 -6.07 24.55 -11.78
C PRO A 284 -7.02 25.40 -12.65
N HIS A 285 -6.60 26.58 -13.10
CA HIS A 285 -7.38 27.41 -14.03
C HIS A 285 -7.25 26.97 -15.49
N GLU A 286 -6.10 26.42 -15.86
CA GLU A 286 -5.80 25.97 -17.21
C GLU A 286 -5.97 24.44 -17.34
N ASP A 287 -5.70 23.68 -16.27
CA ASP A 287 -5.84 22.22 -16.20
C ASP A 287 -6.88 21.81 -15.14
N VAL A 288 -8.15 22.23 -15.28
CA VAL A 288 -9.21 21.91 -14.31
C VAL A 288 -9.32 20.39 -14.07
N GLY A 289 -9.18 19.57 -15.11
CA GLY A 289 -9.24 18.11 -15.01
C GLY A 289 -8.05 17.49 -14.29
N GLY A 290 -6.90 18.18 -14.25
CA GLY A 290 -5.72 17.74 -13.54
C GLY A 290 -5.72 18.07 -12.04
N TRP A 291 -6.71 18.79 -11.49
CA TRP A 291 -6.69 19.24 -10.10
C TRP A 291 -7.99 18.93 -9.36
N THR A 292 -7.88 18.36 -8.17
CA THR A 292 -8.99 18.20 -7.22
C THR A 292 -9.14 19.48 -6.43
N THR A 293 -10.03 20.37 -6.88
CA THR A 293 -10.32 21.65 -6.21
C THR A 293 -11.34 21.45 -5.09
N LEU A 294 -10.99 21.91 -3.89
CA LEU A 294 -11.73 21.69 -2.66
C LEU A 294 -12.73 22.83 -2.37
N PRO A 295 -13.73 22.62 -1.49
CA PRO A 295 -14.69 23.66 -1.11
C PRO A 295 -14.02 24.93 -0.58
N LYS A 296 -14.54 26.09 -0.98
CA LYS A 296 -14.07 27.40 -0.51
C LYS A 296 -14.29 27.55 1.00
N VAL A 297 -13.27 27.99 1.72
CA VAL A 297 -13.31 28.29 3.16
C VAL A 297 -12.83 29.72 3.42
N SER A 298 -13.37 30.37 4.45
CA SER A 298 -13.01 31.76 4.76
C SER A 298 -12.18 31.86 6.04
N VAL A 299 -10.96 32.38 5.93
CA VAL A 299 -10.08 32.72 7.05
C VAL A 299 -10.51 34.07 7.62
N ARG A 300 -10.80 34.12 8.93
CA ARG A 300 -11.09 35.37 9.66
C ARG A 300 -9.87 35.79 10.46
N GLY A 301 -9.59 37.09 10.44
CA GLY A 301 -8.56 37.70 11.28
C GLY A 301 -8.81 39.17 11.53
N ALA A 302 -7.83 39.86 12.09
CA ALA A 302 -7.86 41.31 12.28
C ALA A 302 -6.50 41.92 11.92
N LEU A 303 -6.49 42.91 11.02
CA LEU A 303 -5.31 43.70 10.68
C LEU A 303 -5.49 45.10 11.25
N ASN A 304 -4.52 45.58 12.04
CA ASN A 304 -4.60 46.90 12.71
C ASN A 304 -5.92 47.08 13.50
N ARG A 305 -6.37 46.03 14.21
CA ARG A 305 -7.67 45.89 14.92
C ARG A 305 -8.93 45.98 14.04
N LYS A 306 -8.82 46.06 12.71
CA LYS A 306 -9.96 45.97 11.78
C LYS A 306 -10.17 44.52 11.35
N PRO A 307 -11.39 43.98 11.40
CA PRO A 307 -11.65 42.61 10.96
C PRO A 307 -11.38 42.47 9.45
N VAL A 308 -10.76 41.36 9.06
CA VAL A 308 -10.46 40.99 7.68
C VAL A 308 -10.92 39.57 7.39
N LEU A 309 -11.37 39.33 6.17
CA LEU A 309 -11.85 38.05 5.67
C LEU A 309 -11.07 37.71 4.40
N LEU A 310 -10.48 36.52 4.36
CA LEU A 310 -9.84 35.99 3.18
C LEU A 310 -10.56 34.72 2.77
N ASP A 311 -11.03 34.67 1.52
CA ASP A 311 -11.61 33.48 0.93
C ASP A 311 -10.49 32.64 0.31
N CYS A 312 -10.41 31.38 0.71
CA CYS A 312 -9.36 30.44 0.30
C CYS A 312 -9.97 29.24 -0.43
N VAL A 313 -9.35 28.89 -1.56
CA VAL A 313 -9.65 27.67 -2.34
C VAL A 313 -8.35 26.91 -2.51
N LEU A 314 -8.28 25.72 -1.90
CA LEU A 314 -7.15 24.79 -2.02
C LEU A 314 -7.46 23.76 -3.11
N SER A 315 -6.49 23.49 -3.98
CA SER A 315 -6.53 22.45 -5.00
C SER A 315 -5.35 21.51 -4.83
N LEU A 316 -5.60 20.20 -4.95
CA LEU A 316 -4.57 19.15 -4.90
C LEU A 316 -4.36 18.56 -6.29
N GLY A 317 -3.12 18.29 -6.68
CA GLY A 317 -2.82 17.74 -8.01
C GLY A 317 -3.35 16.31 -8.11
N GLY A 318 -4.30 16.04 -9.01
CA GLY A 318 -4.94 14.73 -9.14
C GLY A 318 -4.03 13.65 -9.78
N PRO A 319 -4.33 12.35 -9.58
CA PRO A 319 -5.37 11.80 -8.70
C PRO A 319 -5.06 11.97 -7.21
N THR A 320 -6.00 11.66 -6.33
CA THR A 320 -5.88 11.85 -4.86
C THR A 320 -5.24 10.66 -4.12
N CYS A 321 -4.67 9.71 -4.87
CA CYS A 321 -3.76 8.69 -4.36
C CYS A 321 -2.32 9.08 -4.74
N TYR A 322 -1.41 9.07 -3.77
CA TYR A 322 -0.03 9.53 -3.94
C TYR A 322 0.96 8.46 -3.47
N THR A 323 1.90 8.07 -4.33
CA THR A 323 2.95 7.13 -3.91
C THR A 323 3.86 7.78 -2.86
N ARG A 324 4.10 7.08 -1.75
CA ARG A 324 5.14 7.45 -0.76
C ARG A 324 6.51 7.71 -1.41
N GLY A 325 7.30 8.61 -0.83
CA GLY A 325 8.57 9.04 -1.42
C GLY A 325 8.45 10.05 -2.56
N THR A 326 7.24 10.57 -2.82
CA THR A 326 7.00 11.65 -3.81
C THR A 326 6.47 12.92 -3.13
N VAL A 327 5.72 13.77 -3.84
CA VAL A 327 5.10 14.99 -3.33
C VAL A 327 3.61 15.01 -3.67
N ILE A 328 2.82 15.66 -2.82
CA ILE A 328 1.45 16.10 -3.14
C ILE A 328 1.56 17.53 -3.68
N PRO A 329 1.32 17.78 -4.98
CA PRO A 329 1.23 19.14 -5.50
C PRO A 329 0.01 19.85 -4.93
N CYS A 330 0.19 21.07 -4.46
CA CYS A 330 -0.83 21.93 -3.88
C CYS A 330 -0.87 23.25 -4.64
N TYR A 331 -2.05 23.85 -4.74
CA TYR A 331 -2.25 25.19 -5.27
C TYR A 331 -3.32 25.88 -4.44
N ILE A 332 -3.10 27.12 -4.03
CA ILE A 332 -4.08 27.88 -3.24
C ILE A 332 -4.37 29.24 -3.89
N THR A 333 -5.65 29.50 -4.15
CA THR A 333 -6.16 30.84 -4.42
C THR A 333 -6.61 31.47 -3.10
N ILE A 334 -6.21 32.71 -2.88
CA ILE A 334 -6.61 33.54 -1.74
C ILE A 334 -7.20 34.84 -2.32
N SER A 335 -8.41 35.20 -1.91
CA SER A 335 -9.13 36.40 -2.38
C SER A 335 -9.60 37.26 -1.21
N SER A 336 -9.51 38.59 -1.35
CA SER A 336 -9.88 39.54 -0.30
C SER A 336 -10.23 40.91 -0.89
N THR A 337 -11.26 41.56 -0.34
CA THR A 337 -11.60 42.96 -0.65
C THR A 337 -10.64 43.97 0.00
N ASN A 338 -9.85 43.53 0.98
CA ASN A 338 -8.78 44.32 1.60
C ASN A 338 -7.42 43.91 1.00
N PRO A 339 -6.77 44.77 0.17
CA PRO A 339 -5.50 44.44 -0.46
C PRO A 339 -4.33 44.41 0.55
N GLU A 340 -4.32 45.27 1.58
CA GLU A 340 -3.25 45.26 2.59
C GLU A 340 -3.25 43.96 3.40
N ALA A 341 -4.44 43.42 3.69
CA ALA A 341 -4.58 42.11 4.30
C ALA A 341 -4.08 41.01 3.36
N LEU A 342 -4.46 41.08 2.09
CA LEU A 342 -4.08 40.09 1.09
C LEU A 342 -2.56 40.00 0.91
N ASP A 343 -1.88 41.12 0.74
CA ASP A 343 -0.42 41.17 0.51
C ASP A 343 0.39 40.70 1.73
N ARG A 344 -0.14 40.85 2.95
CA ARG A 344 0.51 40.39 4.19
C ARG A 344 0.25 38.92 4.51
N LEU A 345 -0.81 38.31 3.98
CA LEU A 345 -1.34 37.02 4.45
C LEU A 345 -1.38 35.93 3.38
N ALA A 346 -1.32 36.31 2.11
CA ALA A 346 -1.03 35.40 1.01
C ALA A 346 0.49 35.29 0.78
N SER A 347 1.22 35.04 1.86
CA SER A 347 2.67 34.85 1.85
C SER A 347 3.03 33.38 2.14
N PRO A 348 4.12 32.83 1.58
CA PRO A 348 4.46 31.42 1.77
C PRO A 348 4.52 30.95 3.23
N ASP A 349 5.08 31.77 4.12
CA ASP A 349 5.31 31.42 5.53
C ASP A 349 4.03 31.45 6.39
N THR A 350 2.96 32.11 5.92
CA THR A 350 1.70 32.24 6.67
C THR A 350 0.71 31.10 6.39
N ILE A 351 0.82 30.42 5.26
CA ILE A 351 -0.16 29.42 4.82
C ILE A 351 0.15 28.07 5.46
N ASN A 352 -0.72 27.64 6.38
CA ASN A 352 -0.55 26.40 7.13
C ASN A 352 -1.41 25.29 6.53
N ALA A 353 -0.83 24.51 5.62
CA ALA A 353 -1.44 23.27 5.12
C ALA A 353 -0.54 22.08 5.47
N ARG A 354 -1.13 20.95 5.89
CA ARG A 354 -0.36 19.78 6.35
C ARG A 354 -1.00 18.46 5.94
N LEU A 355 -0.19 17.40 5.94
CA LEU A 355 -0.64 16.02 5.93
C LEU A 355 -0.71 15.50 7.37
N VAL A 356 -1.89 15.04 7.79
CA VAL A 356 -2.08 14.27 9.02
C VAL A 356 -2.36 12.80 8.71
N ARG A 357 -2.00 11.93 9.63
CA ARG A 357 -2.32 10.50 9.63
C ARG A 357 -3.20 10.17 10.82
N HIS A 358 -4.28 9.47 10.58
CA HIS A 358 -5.17 8.92 11.61
C HIS A 358 -5.00 7.41 11.63
N VAL A 359 -4.60 6.85 12.76
CA VAL A 359 -4.48 5.40 12.96
C VAL A 359 -5.58 4.96 13.91
N LYS A 360 -6.51 4.14 13.42
CA LYS A 360 -7.71 3.69 14.15
C LYS A 360 -7.67 2.19 14.37
N PHE A 361 -7.85 1.74 15.60
CA PHE A 361 -7.86 0.32 15.95
C PHE A 361 -8.68 0.05 17.22
N TYR A 362 -9.07 -1.21 17.43
CA TYR A 362 -9.85 -1.63 18.59
C TYR A 362 -8.97 -2.23 19.69
N LYS A 363 -9.15 -1.79 20.94
CA LYS A 363 -8.48 -2.41 22.10
C LYS A 363 -8.93 -3.86 22.31
N ASP A 364 -10.23 -4.13 22.19
CA ASP A 364 -10.78 -5.48 22.06
C ASP A 364 -11.37 -5.64 20.65
N SER A 365 -10.53 -6.12 19.73
CA SER A 365 -10.88 -6.38 18.33
C SER A 365 -11.77 -7.61 18.14
N LYS A 366 -11.86 -8.52 19.13
CA LYS A 366 -12.82 -9.64 19.09
C LYS A 366 -14.25 -9.13 19.31
N LYS A 367 -14.45 -8.12 20.17
CA LYS A 367 -15.76 -7.53 20.47
C LYS A 367 -16.06 -6.23 19.69
N LEU A 368 -15.07 -5.70 18.96
CA LEU A 368 -15.11 -4.36 18.36
C LEU A 368 -15.43 -3.28 19.42
N LEU A 369 -14.72 -3.33 20.56
CA LEU A 369 -14.90 -2.39 21.67
C LEU A 369 -13.61 -1.59 21.95
N GLY A 370 -13.81 -0.35 22.38
CA GLY A 370 -12.72 0.58 22.72
C GLY A 370 -11.89 0.98 21.50
N VAL A 371 -12.52 1.66 20.54
CA VAL A 371 -11.79 2.32 19.44
C VAL A 371 -10.77 3.29 20.04
N THR A 372 -9.55 3.20 19.56
CA THR A 372 -8.48 4.16 19.81
C THR A 372 -8.14 4.83 18.48
N GLU A 373 -7.98 6.15 18.50
CA GLU A 373 -7.56 6.95 17.35
C GLU A 373 -6.30 7.72 17.75
N GLU A 374 -5.22 7.47 17.02
CA GLU A 374 -3.93 8.14 17.19
C GLU A 374 -3.69 9.04 15.97
N VAL A 375 -3.63 10.36 16.20
CA VAL A 375 -3.46 11.37 15.15
C VAL A 375 -2.03 11.92 15.19
N ALA A 376 -1.36 11.91 14.04
CA ALA A 376 0.02 12.39 13.90
C ALA A 376 0.16 13.38 12.73
N GLU A 377 0.81 14.52 12.98
CA GLU A 377 1.25 15.41 11.91
C GLU A 377 2.47 14.80 11.19
N ILE A 378 2.33 14.58 9.89
CA ILE A 378 3.32 13.88 9.07
C ILE A 378 4.26 14.87 8.39
N GLN A 379 3.73 15.90 7.75
CA GLN A 379 4.49 16.92 7.03
C GLN A 379 3.66 18.19 6.82
N THR A 380 4.31 19.36 6.84
CA THR A 380 3.70 20.64 6.43
C THR A 380 4.08 20.98 4.99
N ALA A 381 3.18 21.61 4.24
CA ALA A 381 3.43 22.07 2.87
C ALA A 381 4.53 23.14 2.82
N VAL A 382 5.39 23.06 1.79
CA VAL A 382 6.26 24.18 1.39
C VAL A 382 5.52 24.97 0.32
N TRP A 383 5.40 26.29 0.50
CA TRP A 383 4.73 27.18 -0.46
C TRP A 383 5.75 28.09 -1.18
N TRP A 384 5.38 28.56 -2.37
CA TRP A 384 6.08 29.60 -3.11
C TRP A 384 5.10 30.41 -3.98
N ILE A 385 5.55 31.59 -4.41
CA ILE A 385 4.81 32.41 -5.38
C ILE A 385 5.17 31.90 -6.79
N PRO A 386 4.20 31.62 -7.67
CA PRO A 386 4.46 31.21 -9.05
C PRO A 386 5.30 32.26 -9.80
N SER A 387 6.22 31.78 -10.66
CA SER A 387 7.05 32.66 -11.48
C SER A 387 6.25 33.49 -12.48
N ASP A 388 5.07 33.02 -12.88
CA ASP A 388 4.14 33.78 -13.69
C ASP A 388 3.27 34.68 -12.82
N LEU A 389 3.67 35.95 -12.74
CA LEU A 389 2.97 36.98 -11.99
C LEU A 389 1.68 37.47 -12.66
N SER A 390 1.39 37.08 -13.92
CA SER A 390 0.13 37.45 -14.59
C SER A 390 -1.10 36.86 -13.90
N ILE A 391 -0.91 35.81 -13.10
CA ILE A 391 -1.93 35.13 -12.29
C ILE A 391 -2.33 35.97 -11.04
N GLN A 392 -1.58 37.01 -10.69
CA GLN A 392 -1.79 37.83 -9.48
C GLN A 392 -2.75 39.00 -9.75
N GLU A 393 -4.05 38.71 -9.86
CA GLU A 393 -5.11 39.70 -10.13
C GLU A 393 -5.34 40.69 -8.97
N THR A 394 -5.99 41.83 -9.23
CA THR A 394 -6.38 42.79 -8.18
C THR A 394 -7.37 42.14 -7.20
N GLY A 395 -7.00 42.08 -5.92
CA GLY A 395 -7.82 41.44 -4.87
C GLY A 395 -7.67 39.91 -4.79
N ARG A 396 -6.72 39.33 -5.54
CA ARG A 396 -6.43 37.89 -5.55
C ARG A 396 -4.93 37.58 -5.49
N ARG A 397 -4.56 36.52 -4.79
CA ARG A 397 -3.20 35.97 -4.81
C ARG A 397 -3.25 34.46 -4.99
N CYS A 398 -2.28 33.94 -5.73
CA CYS A 398 -2.13 32.51 -5.98
C CYS A 398 -0.75 32.03 -5.55
N LEU A 399 -0.70 30.88 -4.86
CA LEU A 399 0.54 30.23 -4.43
C LEU A 399 0.54 28.75 -4.83
N GLU A 400 1.71 28.25 -5.22
CA GLU A 400 2.00 26.85 -5.46
C GLU A 400 2.65 26.24 -4.21
N GLY A 401 2.47 24.94 -4.00
CA GLY A 401 3.10 24.26 -2.88
C GLY A 401 3.27 22.75 -3.06
N GLU A 402 4.03 22.15 -2.15
CA GLU A 402 4.32 20.71 -2.12
C GLU A 402 4.28 20.18 -0.68
N ILE A 403 3.56 19.07 -0.45
CA ILE A 403 3.73 18.26 0.76
C ILE A 403 4.59 17.06 0.42
N HIS A 404 5.76 16.95 1.08
CA HIS A 404 6.73 15.89 0.84
C HIS A 404 6.37 14.60 1.59
N LEU A 405 6.25 13.49 0.85
CA LEU A 405 5.96 12.18 1.41
C LEU A 405 7.26 11.43 1.69
N ASP A 406 7.45 10.97 2.92
CA ASP A 406 8.60 10.11 3.23
C ASP A 406 8.51 8.80 2.42
N LYS A 407 9.66 8.28 1.96
CA LYS A 407 9.75 7.00 1.24
C LYS A 407 9.35 5.81 2.12
N ASP A 408 9.56 5.93 3.43
CA ASP A 408 9.29 4.91 4.43
C ASP A 408 7.91 5.12 5.10
N LEU A 409 7.10 6.08 4.59
CA LEU A 409 5.73 6.31 5.04
C LEU A 409 4.87 5.04 4.88
N GLN A 410 4.01 4.79 5.86
CA GLN A 410 3.04 3.70 5.78
C GLN A 410 2.03 3.99 4.67
N PRO A 411 1.63 2.98 3.89
CA PRO A 411 0.49 3.16 3.00
C PRO A 411 -0.82 3.31 3.76
N SER A 412 -1.85 3.78 3.07
CA SER A 412 -3.22 3.67 3.55
C SER A 412 -3.60 2.20 3.77
N CYS A 413 -4.48 1.97 4.73
CA CYS A 413 -4.97 0.64 5.07
C CYS A 413 -6.43 0.74 5.50
N ASP A 414 -7.32 -0.06 4.91
CA ASP A 414 -8.75 -0.10 5.24
C ASP A 414 -9.20 -1.48 5.73
N LEU A 415 -8.51 -2.04 6.74
CA LEU A 415 -9.02 -3.19 7.47
C LEU A 415 -9.89 -2.71 8.64
N VAL A 416 -11.11 -3.25 8.79
CA VAL A 416 -12.06 -2.83 9.83
C VAL A 416 -11.49 -2.86 11.26
N LEU A 417 -10.52 -3.75 11.54
CA LEU A 417 -9.88 -3.89 12.85
C LEU A 417 -8.70 -2.92 13.08
N PHE A 418 -8.10 -2.43 12.01
CA PHE A 418 -6.90 -1.58 12.01
C PHE A 418 -6.85 -0.77 10.70
N ARG A 419 -7.02 0.55 10.81
CA ARG A 419 -7.10 1.47 9.67
C ARG A 419 -6.00 2.53 9.77
N ILE A 420 -5.42 2.88 8.62
CA ILE A 420 -4.56 4.05 8.45
C ILE A 420 -5.16 4.95 7.38
N GLU A 421 -5.66 6.11 7.80
CA GLU A 421 -6.23 7.16 6.96
C GLU A 421 -5.28 8.36 6.90
N TYR A 422 -5.30 9.09 5.79
CA TYR A 422 -4.51 10.29 5.58
C TYR A 422 -5.40 11.44 5.11
N PHE A 423 -5.13 12.64 5.64
CA PHE A 423 -5.89 13.84 5.29
C PHE A 423 -4.93 15.00 5.00
N VAL A 424 -5.23 15.77 3.94
CA VAL A 424 -4.65 17.10 3.76
C VAL A 424 -5.55 18.10 4.46
N GLU A 425 -4.99 18.81 5.45
CA GLU A 425 -5.68 19.82 6.24
C GLU A 425 -5.20 21.22 5.88
N LEU A 426 -6.12 22.17 5.74
CA LEU A 426 -5.84 23.61 5.77
C LEU A 426 -6.23 24.15 7.15
N LEU A 427 -5.31 24.90 7.75
CA LEU A 427 -5.46 25.50 9.07
C LEU A 427 -5.51 27.04 8.97
N PRO A 428 -5.94 27.73 10.04
CA PRO A 428 -5.82 29.18 10.12
C PRO A 428 -4.38 29.64 9.86
N PHE A 429 -4.24 30.76 9.15
CA PHE A 429 -2.92 31.26 8.75
C PHE A 429 -2.08 31.68 9.97
N LYS A 430 -0.82 31.27 9.98
CA LYS A 430 0.15 31.57 11.04
C LYS A 430 0.70 32.97 10.84
N SER A 431 0.10 33.98 11.47
CA SER A 431 0.60 35.36 11.40
C SER A 431 0.56 36.06 12.75
N LEU A 432 1.70 36.66 13.15
CA LEU A 432 1.81 37.52 14.34
C LEU A 432 0.96 38.80 14.23
N LEU A 433 0.52 39.15 13.02
CA LEU A 433 -0.30 40.33 12.75
C LEU A 433 -1.81 40.05 12.95
N ILE A 434 -2.20 38.81 13.26
CA ILE A 434 -3.59 38.40 13.37
C ILE A 434 -3.83 37.61 14.66
N GLU A 435 -4.66 38.20 15.52
CA GLU A 435 -5.42 37.44 16.51
C GLU A 435 -6.53 36.68 15.79
N THR A 436 -6.34 35.37 15.58
CA THR A 436 -7.43 34.50 15.17
C THR A 436 -8.26 34.16 16.42
N ASN A 437 -9.59 34.11 16.29
CA ASN A 437 -10.49 33.66 17.37
C ASN A 437 -10.40 32.14 17.66
N ALA A 438 -9.27 31.50 17.34
CA ALA A 438 -9.03 30.08 17.56
C ALA A 438 -8.84 29.79 19.06
N SER A 439 -9.87 29.24 19.68
CA SER A 439 -9.92 28.96 21.12
C SER A 439 -9.01 27.79 21.54
N LYS A 440 -7.70 28.05 21.65
CA LYS A 440 -6.64 27.15 22.18
C LYS A 440 -6.46 25.78 21.50
N LYS A 441 -7.32 25.39 20.57
CA LYS A 441 -7.09 24.32 19.58
C LYS A 441 -7.05 24.96 18.20
N GLU A 442 -6.08 24.59 17.37
CA GLU A 442 -6.08 24.93 15.95
C GLU A 442 -7.30 24.28 15.29
N SER A 443 -8.37 25.05 15.06
CA SER A 443 -9.57 24.55 14.39
C SER A 443 -9.28 24.39 12.90
N VAL A 444 -9.17 23.15 12.44
CA VAL A 444 -8.99 22.80 11.03
C VAL A 444 -10.11 23.45 10.20
N LEU A 445 -9.75 24.21 9.16
CA LEU A 445 -10.69 24.92 8.30
C LEU A 445 -11.28 23.99 7.23
N LEU A 446 -10.45 23.07 6.75
CA LEU A 446 -10.73 22.13 5.68
C LEU A 446 -9.91 20.87 5.94
N SER A 447 -10.50 19.69 5.79
CA SER A 447 -9.82 18.41 5.84
C SER A 447 -10.31 17.55 4.69
N TYR A 448 -9.39 17.01 3.89
CA TYR A 448 -9.71 16.24 2.69
C TYR A 448 -8.97 14.90 2.68
N PRO A 449 -9.67 13.76 2.57
CA PRO A 449 -9.05 12.44 2.60
C PRO A 449 -8.23 12.18 1.34
N ILE A 450 -7.08 11.54 1.51
CA ILE A 450 -6.21 11.08 0.43
C ILE A 450 -5.73 9.66 0.69
N GLU A 451 -5.22 8.99 -0.34
CA GLU A 451 -4.61 7.67 -0.21
C GLU A 451 -3.07 7.75 -0.38
N ILE A 452 -2.33 6.98 0.43
CA ILE A 452 -0.88 6.81 0.28
C ILE A 452 -0.59 5.44 -0.34
N GLY A 453 -0.14 5.47 -1.59
CA GLY A 453 0.25 4.30 -2.37
C GLY A 453 1.67 3.81 -2.09
N THR A 454 1.95 2.55 -2.44
CA THR A 454 3.26 1.89 -2.25
C THR A 454 4.08 1.77 -3.53
N PHE A 455 3.45 1.82 -4.70
CA PHE A 455 4.07 1.75 -6.01
C PHE A 455 3.70 2.98 -6.86
N HIS A 456 4.54 3.29 -7.85
CA HIS A 456 4.23 4.30 -8.86
C HIS A 456 3.38 3.69 -9.97
N ALA A 457 2.41 4.44 -10.47
CA ALA A 457 1.74 4.14 -11.73
C ALA A 457 2.72 4.26 -12.91
N ASP A 458 2.33 3.72 -14.07
CA ASP A 458 3.12 3.83 -15.29
C ASP A 458 3.25 5.29 -15.75
N GLY A 459 4.47 5.68 -16.15
CA GLY A 459 4.78 7.03 -16.61
C GLY A 459 5.93 7.68 -15.83
N PRO A 460 6.04 9.03 -15.86
CA PRO A 460 7.07 9.75 -15.12
C PRO A 460 6.73 9.81 -13.63
N THR A 461 7.72 9.55 -12.78
CA THR A 461 7.59 9.79 -11.34
C THR A 461 7.49 11.30 -11.05
N PRO A 462 6.64 11.74 -10.11
CA PRO A 462 6.61 13.14 -9.67
C PRO A 462 8.00 13.62 -9.26
N LYS A 463 8.38 14.81 -9.72
CA LYS A 463 9.65 15.47 -9.37
C LYS A 463 9.35 16.62 -8.40
N PRO A 464 9.98 16.66 -7.21
CA PRO A 464 9.83 17.78 -6.30
C PRO A 464 10.53 19.03 -6.84
N PHE A 465 9.87 20.18 -6.74
CA PHE A 465 10.47 21.51 -6.98
C PHE A 465 11.21 22.03 -5.74
N THR A 466 10.77 21.60 -4.55
CA THR A 466 11.31 22.06 -3.26
C THR A 466 12.06 20.96 -2.51
N LYS A 467 12.54 21.26 -1.29
CA LYS A 467 13.10 20.27 -0.35
C LYS A 467 12.14 20.11 0.83
N PRO A 468 12.04 18.90 1.43
CA PRO A 468 11.20 18.69 2.59
C PRO A 468 11.63 19.58 3.75
N LEU A 469 10.65 20.14 4.47
CA LEU A 469 10.92 20.80 5.75
C LEU A 469 11.58 19.79 6.70
N LYS A 470 12.67 20.20 7.33
CA LYS A 470 13.29 19.40 8.39
C LYS A 470 12.31 19.37 9.56
N LYS A 471 11.85 18.18 9.94
CA LYS A 471 11.12 18.00 11.21
C LYS A 471 11.99 18.54 12.34
N ILE A 472 11.54 19.63 12.95
CA ILE A 472 12.07 20.05 14.25
C ILE A 472 11.61 18.98 15.22
N THR A 473 12.48 18.00 15.49
CA THR A 473 12.22 17.04 16.56
C THR A 473 12.12 17.84 17.85
N SER A 474 10.96 17.77 18.51
CA SER A 474 10.72 18.39 19.80
C SER A 474 11.55 17.65 20.87
N SER A 475 12.85 17.96 20.89
CA SER A 475 13.78 17.38 21.84
C SER A 475 13.42 17.79 23.26
N LYS A 476 13.58 16.86 24.21
CA LYS A 476 13.34 16.99 25.66
C LYS A 476 11.90 16.79 26.13
N HIS A 477 11.46 15.53 26.17
CA HIS A 477 11.33 14.91 27.49
C HIS A 477 12.52 13.99 27.72
N ARG A 478 13.47 14.43 28.56
CA ARG A 478 14.70 13.69 28.86
C ARG A 478 14.42 12.71 30.00
N GLY A 479 13.75 11.60 29.68
CA GLY A 479 13.47 10.49 30.59
C GLY A 479 14.13 9.20 30.10
N SER A 480 15.31 8.89 30.63
CA SER A 480 16.00 7.60 30.47
C SER A 480 17.04 7.47 31.58
N PRO A 481 17.36 6.24 32.05
CA PRO A 481 17.52 5.05 31.21
C PRO A 481 16.66 3.83 31.59
N ASN A 482 16.80 2.79 30.75
CA ASN A 482 16.34 1.40 30.92
C ASN A 482 14.84 1.10 30.81
N SER A 483 14.44 0.70 29.60
CA SER A 483 13.67 -0.55 29.44
C SER A 483 14.31 -1.43 28.36
N GLN A 484 15.34 -2.19 28.76
CA GLN A 484 15.61 -3.46 28.07
C GLN A 484 14.39 -4.35 28.34
N TRP A 485 13.53 -4.52 27.34
CA TRP A 485 12.48 -5.53 27.43
C TRP A 485 13.13 -6.90 27.21
N PRO A 486 13.03 -7.83 28.17
CA PRO A 486 13.70 -9.11 28.08
C PRO A 486 13.08 -9.97 26.98
N LEU A 487 13.94 -10.71 26.28
CA LEU A 487 13.52 -11.96 25.65
C LEU A 487 12.90 -12.82 26.75
N ALA A 488 11.68 -13.31 26.52
CA ALA A 488 10.84 -13.92 27.56
C ALA A 488 11.59 -15.02 28.34
N ALA A 489 11.84 -14.77 29.62
CA ALA A 489 12.32 -15.76 30.57
C ALA A 489 11.13 -16.47 31.23
N ASP A 490 11.32 -17.75 31.58
CA ASP A 490 10.28 -18.62 32.13
C ASP A 490 9.58 -18.05 33.37
N ALA A 491 8.25 -18.18 33.39
CA ALA A 491 7.45 -18.20 34.61
C ALA A 491 6.81 -19.59 34.76
N ARG A 492 7.55 -20.53 35.37
CA ARG A 492 6.95 -21.75 35.92
C ARG A 492 6.16 -21.38 37.17
N LEU A 493 4.92 -21.83 37.28
CA LEU A 493 4.30 -22.10 38.56
C LEU A 493 3.74 -23.52 38.54
N ALA A 494 4.26 -24.34 39.46
CA ALA A 494 3.81 -25.71 39.65
C ALA A 494 2.47 -25.73 40.39
N GLY A 495 1.68 -26.78 40.16
CA GLY A 495 0.50 -27.06 40.97
C GLY A 495 0.89 -27.54 42.37
N LEU A 496 0.01 -27.25 43.33
CA LEU A 496 0.00 -27.86 44.66
C LEU A 496 -1.46 -28.02 45.10
N LEU A 497 -2.09 -29.10 44.65
CA LEU A 497 -2.99 -30.03 45.35
C LEU A 497 -3.68 -30.95 44.34
#